data_AF-A0AAD9XPH5-F1
#
_entry.id   AF-A0AAD9XPH5-F1
#
_cell.length_a   1.000
_cell.length_b   1.000
_cell.length_c   1.000
_cell.angle_alpha   90.00
_cell.angle_beta   90.00
_cell.angle_gamma   90.00
#
_symmetry.space_group_name_H-M   'P 1'
#
loop_
_entity.id
_entity.type
_entity.pdbx_description
1 polymer ?
#
loop_
_entity_poly.entity_id
_entity_poly.type
_entity_poly.pdbx_seq_one_letter_code
_entity_poly.pdbx_strand_id
1 'polypeptide(L)'
;MKLVDCHERYFAFPCFSGRSKRKVFTDIVDRVWNRIKGWGEKLLSIGGKEILIEAVIQAILSYAISIFRLPKSLFEEIQRLMARFWWGGNEKIKKLHWCKWQWMCKPKANGGSGFRDLETFNRALLAKQSWRIFKNPNSLAARVLKGCYFNNSNFLDISSYKKGSFVWNSFMWGRAILDKGMQWKVGNGKTIFVYKDNWLPRKNVSFITSQPLLDQNCMVYQLLTPSGVWDTQWSRNYVDDLHIVNHRSIHTTKKEDVDRWRPSDQGKLKINCGATIDSNKRLTGVGSIIRDDYRRVMARSSHRCDVNFDYTTVKALAILKGLEFSRDCGLKVDVVETDSKEDFKKVNFKFVSKMANRVAWNLANEAIVAWNLAKEAMVSVEDGFWMDDTPFCITHMVLDEC
;
A
#
# COMPACT_ATOMS: atom_id res chain seq x y z
N MET A 1 -19.75 -40.55 5.36
CA MET A 1 -19.02 -39.47 4.63
C MET A 1 -17.89 -40.15 3.87
N LYS A 2 -17.88 -40.12 2.52
CA LYS A 2 -16.76 -40.73 1.76
C LYS A 2 -15.50 -39.91 2.04
N LEU A 3 -14.46 -40.54 2.58
CA LEU A 3 -13.13 -39.94 2.59
C LEU A 3 -12.69 -39.79 1.13
N VAL A 4 -12.33 -38.57 0.76
CA VAL A 4 -11.67 -38.29 -0.51
C VAL A 4 -10.19 -38.26 -0.20
N ASP A 5 -9.42 -39.21 -0.76
CA ASP A 5 -7.99 -39.38 -0.46
C ASP A 5 -7.15 -38.14 -0.78
N CYS A 6 -7.58 -37.32 -1.75
CA CYS A 6 -7.03 -36.00 -2.00
C CYS A 6 -8.04 -35.08 -2.71
N HIS A 7 -8.23 -33.86 -2.20
CA HIS A 7 -8.91 -32.82 -2.97
C HIS A 7 -7.97 -32.36 -4.10
N GLU A 8 -8.30 -32.66 -5.36
CA GLU A 8 -7.51 -32.18 -6.51
C GLU A 8 -7.43 -30.66 -6.56
N ARG A 9 -8.47 -29.96 -6.07
CA ARG A 9 -8.55 -28.50 -6.03
C ARG A 9 -9.11 -28.02 -4.69
N TYR A 10 -8.49 -26.97 -4.15
CA TYR A 10 -8.97 -26.21 -3.00
C TYR A 10 -9.11 -24.74 -3.39
N PHE A 11 -10.30 -24.16 -3.17
CA PHE A 11 -10.65 -22.80 -3.61
C PHE A 11 -10.25 -22.48 -5.06
N ALA A 12 -10.52 -23.41 -5.99
CA ALA A 12 -10.21 -23.31 -7.42
C ALA A 12 -8.71 -23.34 -7.81
N PHE A 13 -7.82 -23.76 -6.90
CA PHE A 13 -6.40 -24.01 -7.20
C PHE A 13 -6.03 -25.46 -6.93
N PRO A 14 -5.17 -26.06 -7.77
CA PRO A 14 -4.75 -27.42 -7.54
C PRO A 14 -3.91 -27.54 -6.28
N CYS A 15 -4.24 -28.52 -5.43
CA CYS A 15 -3.51 -28.78 -4.18
C CYS A 15 -2.07 -29.27 -4.44
N PHE A 16 -1.81 -29.83 -5.62
CA PHE A 16 -0.51 -30.30 -6.05
C PHE A 16 -0.02 -29.51 -7.27
N SER A 17 1.12 -28.84 -7.13
CA SER A 17 1.83 -28.27 -8.27
C SER A 17 2.73 -29.34 -8.89
N GLY A 18 2.37 -29.86 -10.06
CA GLY A 18 3.27 -30.68 -10.87
C GLY A 18 4.45 -29.85 -11.42
N ARG A 19 5.31 -30.47 -12.25
CA ARG A 19 6.50 -29.80 -12.83
C ARG A 19 6.15 -28.54 -13.65
N SER A 20 4.96 -28.48 -14.26
CA SER A 20 4.53 -27.33 -15.06
C SER A 20 3.65 -26.37 -14.28
N LYS A 21 4.23 -25.24 -13.86
CA LYS A 21 3.51 -24.12 -13.23
C LYS A 21 2.48 -23.48 -14.16
N ARG A 22 2.67 -23.56 -15.48
CA ARG A 22 1.71 -22.99 -16.45
C ARG A 22 0.40 -23.77 -16.47
N LYS A 23 0.47 -25.11 -16.53
CA LYS A 23 -0.72 -25.99 -16.58
C LYS A 23 -1.63 -25.80 -15.36
N VAL A 24 -1.05 -25.50 -14.20
CA VAL A 24 -1.77 -25.21 -12.95
C VAL A 24 -2.71 -24.00 -13.08
N PHE A 25 -2.37 -23.03 -13.92
CA PHE A 25 -3.09 -21.75 -14.02
C PHE A 25 -3.82 -21.56 -15.36
N THR A 26 -3.85 -22.57 -16.23
CA THR A 26 -4.57 -22.49 -17.52
C THR A 26 -6.05 -22.18 -17.32
N ASP A 27 -6.68 -22.77 -16.30
CA ASP A 27 -8.07 -22.50 -15.90
C ASP A 27 -8.37 -21.01 -15.61
N ILE A 28 -7.37 -20.22 -15.22
CA ILE A 28 -7.55 -18.76 -15.06
C ILE A 28 -7.74 -18.11 -16.42
N VAL A 29 -6.89 -18.48 -17.39
CA VAL A 29 -6.98 -17.97 -18.77
C VAL A 29 -8.33 -18.34 -19.37
N ASP A 30 -8.77 -19.58 -19.18
CA ASP A 30 -10.06 -20.07 -19.69
C ASP A 30 -11.25 -19.32 -19.08
N ARG A 31 -11.19 -19.02 -17.77
CA ARG A 31 -12.23 -18.20 -17.12
C ARG A 31 -12.27 -16.78 -17.66
N VAL A 32 -11.12 -16.14 -17.85
CA VAL A 32 -11.04 -14.81 -18.45
C VAL A 32 -11.57 -14.82 -19.88
N TRP A 33 -11.17 -15.83 -20.66
CA TRP A 33 -11.63 -16.04 -22.02
C TRP A 33 -13.15 -16.18 -22.12
N ASN A 34 -13.75 -17.04 -21.29
CA ASN A 34 -15.20 -17.28 -21.28
C ASN A 34 -15.99 -16.00 -20.95
N ARG A 35 -15.47 -15.15 -20.05
CA ARG A 35 -16.07 -13.83 -19.77
C ARG A 35 -16.00 -12.90 -20.97
N ILE A 36 -14.82 -12.78 -21.58
CA ILE A 36 -14.61 -11.92 -22.76
C ILE A 36 -15.50 -12.37 -23.93
N LYS A 37 -15.60 -13.68 -24.18
CA LYS A 37 -16.45 -14.23 -25.25
C LYS A 37 -17.92 -13.84 -25.04
N GLY A 38 -18.45 -14.00 -23.83
CA GLY A 38 -19.82 -13.60 -23.50
C GLY A 38 -20.08 -12.09 -23.55
N TRP A 39 -19.04 -11.26 -23.46
CA TRP A 39 -19.16 -9.80 -23.62
C TRP A 39 -18.98 -9.33 -25.07
N GLY A 40 -18.23 -10.07 -25.89
CA GLY A 40 -17.98 -9.74 -27.28
C GLY A 40 -19.25 -9.73 -28.15
N GLU A 41 -20.32 -10.37 -27.69
CA GLU A 41 -21.65 -10.38 -28.31
C GLU A 41 -22.49 -9.13 -27.96
N LYS A 42 -22.06 -8.31 -27.00
CA LYS A 42 -22.77 -7.11 -26.54
C LYS A 42 -22.17 -5.85 -27.16
N LEU A 43 -23.03 -4.90 -27.53
CA LEU A 43 -22.61 -3.55 -27.91
C LEU A 43 -22.27 -2.76 -26.64
N LEU A 44 -20.97 -2.70 -26.32
CA LEU A 44 -20.46 -2.04 -25.12
C LEU A 44 -19.78 -0.71 -25.48
N SER A 45 -20.08 0.32 -24.70
CA SER A 45 -19.33 1.58 -24.73
C SER A 45 -17.88 1.37 -24.25
N ILE A 46 -17.00 2.31 -24.58
CA ILE A 46 -15.59 2.27 -24.14
C ILE A 46 -15.49 2.23 -22.60
N GLY A 47 -16.25 3.07 -21.91
CA GLY A 47 -16.31 3.06 -20.43
C GLY A 47 -16.87 1.75 -19.87
N GLY A 48 -17.86 1.14 -20.52
CA GLY A 48 -18.36 -0.18 -20.12
C GLY A 48 -17.31 -1.28 -20.23
N LYS A 49 -16.46 -1.23 -21.27
CA LYS A 49 -15.34 -2.18 -21.40
C LYS A 49 -14.27 -1.97 -20.32
N GLU A 50 -13.99 -0.72 -19.96
CA GLU A 50 -13.04 -0.35 -18.91
C GLU A 50 -13.46 -0.98 -17.59
N ILE A 51 -14.71 -0.73 -17.18
CA ILE A 51 -15.29 -1.28 -15.97
C ILE A 51 -15.26 -2.82 -15.96
N LEU A 52 -15.59 -3.48 -17.07
CA LEU A 52 -15.57 -4.95 -17.13
C LEU A 52 -14.15 -5.53 -16.99
N ILE A 53 -13.16 -4.87 -17.58
CA ILE A 53 -11.76 -5.25 -17.44
C ILE A 53 -11.33 -5.13 -15.97
N GLU A 54 -11.64 -4.01 -15.32
CA GLU A 54 -11.18 -3.74 -13.96
C GLU A 54 -11.98 -4.50 -12.90
N ALA A 55 -13.31 -4.42 -12.93
CA ALA A 55 -14.16 -4.99 -11.90
C ALA A 55 -14.27 -6.52 -12.00
N VAL A 56 -14.13 -7.10 -13.20
CA VAL A 56 -14.34 -8.54 -13.39
C VAL A 56 -13.05 -9.29 -13.74
N ILE A 57 -12.31 -8.90 -14.78
CA ILE A 57 -11.10 -9.64 -15.17
C ILE A 57 -10.05 -9.54 -14.06
N GLN A 58 -9.73 -8.34 -13.57
CA GLN A 58 -8.74 -8.20 -12.51
C GLN A 58 -9.19 -8.89 -11.20
N ALA A 59 -10.48 -8.89 -10.89
CA ALA A 59 -11.01 -9.61 -9.72
C ALA A 59 -10.80 -11.13 -9.81
N ILE A 60 -11.02 -11.73 -10.99
CA ILE A 60 -10.76 -13.17 -11.23
C ILE A 60 -9.30 -13.51 -10.95
N LEU A 61 -8.37 -12.61 -11.32
CA LEU A 61 -6.94 -12.81 -11.14
C LEU A 61 -6.49 -12.58 -9.69
N SER A 62 -7.11 -11.62 -9.00
CA SER A 62 -6.69 -11.06 -7.72
C SER A 62 -6.34 -12.11 -6.67
N TYR A 63 -7.17 -13.15 -6.53
CA TYR A 63 -6.90 -14.22 -5.57
C TYR A 63 -5.63 -15.00 -5.93
N ALA A 64 -5.49 -15.42 -7.19
CA ALA A 64 -4.32 -16.19 -7.65
C ALA A 64 -3.02 -15.42 -7.49
N ILE A 65 -2.99 -14.19 -7.97
CA ILE A 65 -1.81 -13.32 -7.94
C ILE A 65 -1.51 -12.78 -6.54
N SER A 66 -2.41 -12.94 -5.57
CA SER A 66 -2.11 -12.57 -4.18
C SER A 66 -1.28 -13.62 -3.45
N ILE A 67 -1.25 -14.87 -3.94
CA ILE A 67 -0.61 -16.01 -3.28
C ILE A 67 0.54 -16.57 -4.13
N PHE A 68 0.39 -16.53 -5.46
CA PHE A 68 1.31 -17.14 -6.40
C PHE A 68 1.97 -16.13 -7.32
N ARG A 69 3.27 -16.31 -7.59
CA ARG A 69 3.99 -15.63 -8.67
C ARG A 69 3.65 -16.31 -9.99
N LEU A 70 2.74 -15.74 -10.77
CA LEU A 70 2.35 -16.36 -12.04
C LEU A 70 3.47 -16.23 -13.09
N PRO A 71 3.59 -17.19 -14.03
CA PRO A 71 4.56 -17.08 -15.12
C PRO A 71 4.24 -15.89 -16.03
N LYS A 72 5.26 -15.14 -16.44
CA LYS A 72 5.11 -13.99 -17.35
C LYS A 72 4.33 -14.30 -18.62
N SER A 73 4.56 -15.47 -19.22
CA SER A 73 3.83 -15.93 -20.40
C SER A 73 2.31 -16.01 -20.23
N LEU A 74 1.84 -16.23 -18.99
CA LEU A 74 0.41 -16.29 -18.66
C LEU A 74 -0.17 -14.87 -18.56
N PHE A 75 0.58 -13.91 -18.00
CA PHE A 75 0.21 -12.50 -18.04
C PHE A 75 0.13 -11.98 -19.47
N GLU A 76 1.11 -12.29 -20.31
CA GLU A 76 1.11 -11.89 -21.73
C GLU A 76 -0.09 -12.49 -22.49
N GLU A 77 -0.51 -13.70 -22.15
CA GLU A 77 -1.71 -14.32 -22.71
C GLU A 77 -2.99 -13.59 -22.27
N ILE A 78 -3.15 -13.33 -20.98
CA ILE A 78 -4.31 -12.60 -20.44
C ILE A 78 -4.36 -11.17 -20.97
N GLN A 79 -3.22 -10.46 -21.01
CA GLN A 79 -3.14 -9.10 -21.55
C GLN A 79 -3.49 -9.07 -23.04
N ARG A 80 -3.11 -10.08 -23.83
CA ARG A 80 -3.56 -10.20 -25.22
C ARG A 80 -5.07 -10.34 -25.33
N LEU A 81 -5.71 -11.12 -24.44
CA LEU A 81 -7.16 -11.25 -24.40
C LEU A 81 -7.84 -9.92 -24.04
N MET A 82 -7.35 -9.24 -23.01
CA MET A 82 -7.85 -7.93 -22.58
C MET A 82 -7.71 -6.88 -23.69
N ALA A 83 -6.55 -6.83 -24.36
CA ALA A 83 -6.31 -5.93 -25.47
C ALA A 83 -7.27 -6.20 -26.64
N ARG A 84 -7.46 -7.47 -27.00
CA ARG A 84 -8.39 -7.85 -28.08
C ARG A 84 -9.81 -7.41 -27.76
N PHE A 85 -10.27 -7.63 -26.53
CA PHE A 85 -11.58 -7.17 -26.05
C PHE A 85 -11.72 -5.65 -26.10
N TRP A 86 -10.72 -4.93 -25.59
CA TRP A 86 -10.68 -3.46 -25.56
C TRP A 86 -10.85 -2.86 -26.97
N TRP A 87 -9.99 -3.28 -27.90
CA TRP A 87 -10.01 -2.80 -29.28
C TRP A 87 -11.18 -3.35 -30.11
N GLY A 88 -12.00 -4.25 -29.54
CA GLY A 88 -13.17 -4.82 -30.19
C GLY A 88 -12.86 -5.83 -31.28
N GLY A 89 -11.71 -6.50 -31.17
CA GLY A 89 -11.38 -7.66 -31.99
C GLY A 89 -12.07 -8.93 -31.46
N ASN A 90 -12.53 -9.77 -32.37
CA ASN A 90 -13.06 -11.10 -32.10
C ASN A 90 -12.18 -12.17 -32.77
N GLU A 91 -12.46 -13.46 -32.58
CA GLU A 91 -11.68 -14.54 -33.21
C GLU A 91 -11.63 -14.43 -34.74
N LYS A 92 -12.72 -13.98 -35.35
CA LYS A 92 -12.86 -13.83 -36.81
C LYS A 92 -12.39 -12.47 -37.32
N ILE A 93 -12.44 -11.42 -36.48
CA ILE A 93 -12.17 -10.03 -36.89
C ILE A 93 -11.02 -9.50 -36.04
N LYS A 94 -9.83 -9.39 -36.64
CA LYS A 94 -8.70 -8.69 -36.04
C LYS A 94 -8.90 -7.18 -36.25
N LYS A 95 -9.00 -6.43 -35.15
CA LYS A 95 -8.98 -4.96 -35.20
C LYS A 95 -7.57 -4.43 -34.91
N LEU A 96 -7.25 -3.27 -35.47
CA LEU A 96 -5.97 -2.61 -35.26
C LEU A 96 -5.86 -2.18 -33.79
N HIS A 97 -4.73 -2.52 -33.15
CA HIS A 97 -4.39 -2.03 -31.83
C HIS A 97 -3.66 -0.69 -31.99
N TRP A 98 -4.29 0.41 -31.60
CA TRP A 98 -3.72 1.76 -31.79
C TRP A 98 -2.52 2.06 -30.89
N CYS A 99 -2.41 1.37 -29.75
CA CYS A 99 -1.25 1.47 -28.88
C CYS A 99 -0.94 0.15 -28.16
N LYS A 100 0.27 0.05 -27.61
CA LYS A 100 0.71 -1.10 -26.82
C LYS A 100 -0.06 -1.16 -25.50
N TRP A 101 -0.39 -2.38 -25.04
CA TRP A 101 -1.09 -2.58 -23.77
C TRP A 101 -0.34 -1.98 -22.56
N GLN A 102 1.00 -2.03 -22.57
CA GLN A 102 1.84 -1.40 -21.54
C GLN A 102 1.61 0.11 -21.42
N TRP A 103 1.34 0.80 -22.54
CA TRP A 103 1.03 2.23 -22.52
C TRP A 103 -0.35 2.49 -21.91
N MET A 104 -1.32 1.61 -22.16
CA MET A 104 -2.64 1.66 -21.52
C MET A 104 -2.58 1.48 -20.01
N CYS A 105 -1.56 0.76 -19.52
CA CYS A 105 -1.35 0.54 -18.09
C CYS A 105 -0.70 1.74 -17.36
N LYS A 106 -0.28 2.78 -18.09
CA LYS A 106 0.24 4.00 -17.46
C LYS A 106 -0.88 4.73 -16.73
N PRO A 107 -0.57 5.47 -15.65
CA PRO A 107 -1.52 6.34 -14.98
C PRO A 107 -2.21 7.30 -15.96
N LYS A 108 -3.49 7.63 -15.72
CA LYS A 108 -4.24 8.61 -16.53
C LYS A 108 -3.53 9.96 -16.62
N ALA A 109 -2.86 10.37 -15.54
CA ALA A 109 -2.00 11.57 -15.49
C ALA A 109 -0.86 11.57 -16.52
N ASN A 110 -0.37 10.39 -16.90
CA ASN A 110 0.70 10.20 -17.87
C ASN A 110 0.15 9.85 -19.27
N GLY A 111 -1.14 10.11 -19.51
CA GLY A 111 -1.82 9.87 -20.78
C GLY A 111 -2.30 8.43 -21.01
N GLY A 112 -2.04 7.49 -20.08
CA GLY A 112 -2.54 6.12 -20.19
C GLY A 112 -4.01 5.98 -19.78
N SER A 113 -4.52 4.74 -19.78
CA SER A 113 -5.91 4.46 -19.33
C SER A 113 -6.01 4.09 -17.85
N GLY A 114 -4.88 3.91 -17.15
CA GLY A 114 -4.87 3.55 -15.74
C GLY A 114 -5.07 2.07 -15.45
N PHE A 115 -5.05 1.20 -16.47
CA PHE A 115 -5.13 -0.24 -16.24
C PHE A 115 -3.95 -0.74 -15.39
N ARG A 116 -4.20 -1.73 -14.53
CA ARG A 116 -3.12 -2.32 -13.74
C ARG A 116 -2.28 -3.25 -14.62
N ASP A 117 -0.97 -3.03 -14.65
CA ASP A 117 -0.06 -4.06 -15.16
C ASP A 117 -0.10 -5.29 -14.23
N LEU A 118 -0.36 -6.45 -14.80
CA LEU A 118 -0.66 -7.66 -14.04
C LEU A 118 0.57 -8.23 -13.32
N GLU A 119 1.77 -8.10 -13.91
CA GLU A 119 3.01 -8.58 -13.31
C GLU A 119 3.38 -7.71 -12.11
N THR A 120 3.34 -6.39 -12.32
CA THR A 120 3.52 -5.36 -11.29
C THR A 120 2.50 -5.52 -10.16
N PHE A 121 1.22 -5.74 -10.48
CA PHE A 121 0.16 -5.95 -9.48
C PHE A 121 0.34 -7.26 -8.70
N ASN A 122 0.76 -8.35 -9.35
CA ASN A 122 1.10 -9.61 -8.69
C ASN A 122 2.24 -9.41 -7.69
N ARG A 123 3.28 -8.69 -8.09
CA ARG A 123 4.42 -8.39 -7.23
C ARG A 123 4.03 -7.57 -6.01
N ALA A 124 3.18 -6.54 -6.19
CA ALA A 124 2.64 -5.73 -5.09
C ALA A 124 1.85 -6.56 -4.07
N LEU A 125 0.95 -7.44 -4.54
CA LEU A 125 0.14 -8.27 -3.66
C LEU A 125 0.99 -9.30 -2.89
N LEU A 126 2.01 -9.87 -3.53
CA LEU A 126 2.96 -10.76 -2.86
C LEU A 126 3.84 -10.01 -1.84
N ALA A 127 4.23 -8.77 -2.14
CA ALA A 127 4.90 -7.90 -1.16
C ALA A 127 3.98 -7.60 0.04
N LYS A 128 2.68 -7.36 -0.20
CA LYS A 128 1.67 -7.20 0.86
C LYS A 128 1.58 -8.45 1.75
N GLN A 129 1.59 -9.65 1.19
CA GLN A 129 1.60 -10.88 2.01
C GLN A 129 2.91 -11.04 2.80
N SER A 130 4.04 -10.74 2.17
CA SER A 130 5.37 -10.76 2.82
C SER A 130 5.42 -9.80 4.01
N TRP A 131 4.84 -8.61 3.85
CA TRP A 131 4.71 -7.62 4.91
C TRP A 131 3.84 -8.13 6.06
N ARG A 132 2.74 -8.83 5.77
CA ARG A 132 1.88 -9.43 6.80
C ARG A 132 2.60 -10.50 7.61
N ILE A 133 3.41 -11.34 6.96
CA ILE A 133 4.24 -12.35 7.64
C ILE A 133 5.25 -11.68 8.57
N PHE A 134 5.89 -10.61 8.10
CA PHE A 134 6.85 -9.85 8.89
C PHE A 134 6.21 -9.14 10.10
N LYS A 135 5.11 -8.40 9.89
CA LYS A 135 4.47 -7.60 10.94
C LYS A 135 3.65 -8.40 11.94
N ASN A 136 3.10 -9.54 11.55
CA ASN A 136 2.27 -10.39 12.41
C ASN A 136 2.91 -11.77 12.61
N PRO A 137 4.05 -11.88 13.32
CA PRO A 137 4.78 -13.13 13.48
C PRO A 137 3.99 -14.21 14.23
N ASN A 138 3.00 -13.80 15.05
CA ASN A 138 2.15 -14.71 15.82
C ASN A 138 0.94 -15.24 15.04
N SER A 139 0.69 -14.75 13.82
CA SER A 139 -0.37 -15.30 12.96
C SER A 139 -0.09 -16.77 12.64
N LEU A 140 -1.14 -17.58 12.50
CA LEU A 140 -1.00 -19.01 12.20
C LEU A 140 -0.13 -19.24 10.95
N ALA A 141 -0.39 -18.46 9.88
CA ALA A 141 0.39 -18.52 8.65
C ALA A 141 1.88 -18.18 8.87
N ALA A 142 2.19 -17.11 9.62
CA ALA A 142 3.57 -16.74 9.91
C ALA A 142 4.27 -17.80 10.77
N ARG A 143 3.60 -18.37 11.77
CA ARG A 143 4.14 -19.45 12.62
C ARG A 143 4.44 -20.72 11.83
N VAL A 144 3.53 -21.13 10.95
CA VAL A 144 3.72 -22.30 10.08
C VAL A 144 4.88 -22.06 9.11
N LEU A 145 4.91 -20.91 8.44
CA LEU A 145 6.01 -20.58 7.51
C LEU A 145 7.36 -20.45 8.22
N LYS A 146 7.38 -19.89 9.44
CA LYS A 146 8.57 -19.86 10.29
C LYS A 146 9.05 -21.28 10.58
N GLY A 147 8.13 -22.13 11.04
CA GLY A 147 8.33 -23.57 11.28
C GLY A 147 8.94 -24.34 10.11
N CYS A 148 8.50 -24.02 8.89
CA CYS A 148 8.91 -24.73 7.68
C CYS A 148 10.19 -24.17 7.04
N TYR A 149 10.40 -22.86 7.07
CA TYR A 149 11.41 -22.21 6.22
C TYR A 149 12.41 -21.32 6.95
N PHE A 150 12.14 -20.86 8.18
CA PHE A 150 13.02 -19.92 8.89
C PHE A 150 12.94 -20.05 10.43
N ASN A 151 13.13 -21.26 10.96
CA ASN A 151 12.99 -21.56 12.39
C ASN A 151 13.78 -20.62 13.31
N ASN A 152 15.04 -20.33 12.94
CA ASN A 152 16.00 -19.61 13.79
C ASN A 152 16.37 -18.23 13.24
N SER A 153 15.63 -17.71 12.27
CA SER A 153 15.96 -16.44 11.61
C SER A 153 14.74 -15.54 11.54
N ASN A 154 14.95 -14.23 11.33
CA ASN A 154 13.84 -13.34 10.99
C ASN A 154 13.50 -13.48 9.51
N PHE A 155 12.26 -13.13 9.15
CA PHE A 155 11.78 -13.23 7.77
C PHE A 155 12.63 -12.43 6.77
N LEU A 156 13.19 -11.27 7.18
CA LEU A 156 14.01 -10.42 6.33
C LEU A 156 15.46 -10.89 6.18
N ASP A 157 15.98 -11.64 7.17
CA ASP A 157 17.40 -12.05 7.20
C ASP A 157 17.70 -13.28 6.33
N ILE A 158 16.67 -13.89 5.73
CA ILE A 158 16.81 -15.13 4.95
C ILE A 158 17.53 -14.84 3.63
N SER A 159 18.64 -15.54 3.38
CA SER A 159 19.50 -15.32 2.20
C SER A 159 19.21 -16.22 1.00
N SER A 160 18.48 -17.35 1.17
CA SER A 160 18.26 -18.33 0.09
C SER A 160 16.88 -18.97 0.11
N TYR A 161 16.23 -18.99 -1.06
CA TYR A 161 14.88 -19.53 -1.28
C TYR A 161 14.86 -20.80 -2.16
N LYS A 162 16.03 -21.35 -2.55
CA LYS A 162 16.12 -22.36 -3.64
C LYS A 162 15.42 -23.72 -3.37
N LYS A 163 14.97 -24.01 -2.14
CA LYS A 163 14.28 -25.27 -1.76
C LYS A 163 12.90 -25.08 -1.13
N GLY A 164 12.19 -23.98 -1.42
CA GLY A 164 10.86 -23.74 -0.86
C GLY A 164 9.68 -24.21 -1.73
N SER A 165 8.49 -24.28 -1.12
CA SER A 165 7.24 -24.45 -1.87
C SER A 165 7.00 -23.32 -2.86
N PHE A 166 6.07 -23.51 -3.81
CA PHE A 166 5.76 -22.48 -4.78
C PHE A 166 5.20 -21.20 -4.13
N VAL A 167 4.38 -21.33 -3.09
CA VAL A 167 3.88 -20.20 -2.29
C VAL A 167 5.03 -19.47 -1.61
N TRP A 168 5.94 -20.21 -0.95
CA TRP A 168 7.10 -19.62 -0.29
C TRP A 168 7.97 -18.81 -1.25
N ASN A 169 8.30 -19.38 -2.41
CA ASN A 169 9.07 -18.68 -3.44
C ASN A 169 8.35 -17.44 -3.98
N SER A 170 7.01 -17.44 -3.98
CA SER A 170 6.20 -16.30 -4.40
C SER A 170 6.28 -15.17 -3.36
N PHE A 171 6.19 -15.49 -2.07
CA PHE A 171 6.39 -14.51 -1.00
C PHE A 171 7.83 -13.99 -0.97
N MET A 172 8.84 -14.83 -1.13
CA MET A 172 10.23 -14.37 -1.22
C MET A 172 10.47 -13.42 -2.40
N TRP A 173 9.77 -13.62 -3.52
CA TRP A 173 9.80 -12.67 -4.64
C TRP A 173 9.16 -11.32 -4.29
N GLY A 174 8.05 -11.32 -3.54
CA GLY A 174 7.44 -10.11 -3.01
C GLY A 174 8.30 -9.40 -1.95
N ARG A 175 8.98 -10.17 -1.08
CA ARG A 175 9.89 -9.67 -0.06
C ARG A 175 11.03 -8.85 -0.65
N ALA A 176 11.52 -9.20 -1.85
CA ALA A 176 12.56 -8.42 -2.52
C ALA A 176 12.19 -6.95 -2.73
N ILE A 177 10.89 -6.61 -2.87
CA ILE A 177 10.43 -5.21 -2.87
C ILE A 177 10.61 -4.58 -1.48
N LEU A 178 10.25 -5.31 -0.44
CA LEU A 178 10.41 -4.84 0.95
C LEU A 178 11.88 -4.60 1.26
N ASP A 179 12.78 -5.51 0.87
CA ASP A 179 14.22 -5.36 1.11
C ASP A 179 14.78 -4.06 0.47
N LYS A 180 14.30 -3.70 -0.72
CA LYS A 180 14.69 -2.45 -1.40
C LYS A 180 14.06 -1.19 -0.80
N GLY A 181 12.81 -1.32 -0.33
CA GLY A 181 11.97 -0.16 -0.01
C GLY A 181 11.79 0.12 1.48
N MET A 182 12.06 -0.85 2.34
CA MET A 182 11.84 -0.71 3.77
C MET A 182 12.93 0.15 4.39
N GLN A 183 12.50 1.13 5.17
CA GLN A 183 13.37 1.96 6.00
C GLN A 183 12.97 1.83 7.46
N TRP A 184 13.96 1.64 8.32
CA TRP A 184 13.78 1.57 9.75
C TRP A 184 13.63 2.97 10.34
N LYS A 185 12.67 3.14 11.25
CA LYS A 185 12.58 4.33 12.08
C LYS A 185 13.15 4.04 13.45
N VAL A 186 14.24 4.72 13.78
CA VAL A 186 14.95 4.57 15.06
C VAL A 186 14.03 4.96 16.22
N GLY A 187 13.81 4.03 17.15
CA GLY A 187 13.18 4.26 18.45
C GLY A 187 14.22 4.12 19.57
N ASN A 188 14.38 2.91 20.11
CA ASN A 188 15.42 2.59 21.09
C ASN A 188 16.74 2.11 20.46
N GLY A 189 16.74 1.81 19.16
CA GLY A 189 17.88 1.36 18.37
C GLY A 189 18.41 -0.02 18.74
N LYS A 190 17.70 -0.81 19.57
CA LYS A 190 18.19 -2.10 20.07
C LYS A 190 18.08 -3.22 19.07
N THR A 191 17.32 -3.02 17.99
CA THR A 191 17.06 -4.04 16.97
C THR A 191 17.57 -3.65 15.58
N ILE A 192 18.23 -2.50 15.47
CA ILE A 192 18.68 -1.92 14.21
C ILE A 192 20.21 -1.92 14.19
N PHE A 193 20.81 -2.53 13.18
CA PHE A 193 22.25 -2.48 12.93
C PHE A 193 22.65 -1.18 12.24
N VAL A 194 23.71 -0.55 12.73
CA VAL A 194 24.17 0.75 12.23
C VAL A 194 24.58 0.69 10.75
N TYR A 195 25.32 -0.34 10.35
CA TYR A 195 25.89 -0.46 9.00
C TYR A 195 25.12 -1.37 8.06
N LYS A 196 24.19 -2.18 8.56
CA LYS A 196 23.47 -3.19 7.76
C LYS A 196 22.02 -2.79 7.45
N ASP A 197 21.39 -2.01 8.33
CA ASP A 197 19.98 -1.67 8.20
C ASP A 197 19.75 -0.28 7.57
N ASN A 198 18.65 -0.17 6.83
CA ASN A 198 18.21 1.04 6.15
C ASN A 198 17.51 2.05 7.09
N TRP A 199 18.21 2.64 8.06
CA TRP A 199 17.60 3.51 9.09
C TRP A 199 17.80 5.03 8.91
N LEU A 200 18.62 5.46 7.94
CA LEU A 200 18.83 6.87 7.61
C LEU A 200 17.74 7.39 6.66
N PRO A 201 17.22 8.61 6.88
CA PRO A 201 16.16 9.21 6.07
C PRO A 201 16.70 9.80 4.74
N ARG A 202 17.33 8.95 3.91
CA ARG A 202 17.89 9.29 2.59
C ARG A 202 17.12 8.56 1.48
N LYS A 203 17.08 9.15 0.28
CA LYS A 203 16.36 8.57 -0.88
C LYS A 203 17.05 7.36 -1.51
N ASN A 204 18.40 7.36 -1.57
CA ASN A 204 19.14 6.36 -2.35
C ASN A 204 19.98 5.41 -1.49
N VAL A 205 20.56 5.90 -0.39
CA VAL A 205 21.39 5.10 0.52
C VAL A 205 21.00 5.42 1.95
N SER A 206 20.19 4.56 2.54
CA SER A 206 19.60 4.71 3.87
C SER A 206 20.40 4.03 4.97
N PHE A 207 21.65 3.66 4.74
CA PHE A 207 22.57 3.12 5.75
C PHE A 207 23.88 3.92 5.74
N ILE A 208 24.68 3.83 6.80
CA ILE A 208 25.95 4.57 6.91
C ILE A 208 26.93 4.08 5.84
N THR A 209 27.47 5.02 5.07
CA THR A 209 28.46 4.76 4.00
C THR A 209 29.86 5.18 4.38
N SER A 210 30.01 6.02 5.40
CA SER A 210 31.31 6.39 5.96
C SER A 210 32.07 5.16 6.47
N GLN A 211 33.41 5.24 6.54
CA GLN A 211 34.23 4.16 7.06
C GLN A 211 33.75 3.71 8.46
N PRO A 212 33.64 2.39 8.70
CA PRO A 212 33.21 1.88 9.99
C PRO A 212 34.30 2.16 11.03
N LEU A 213 33.95 2.95 12.06
CA LEU A 213 34.77 3.25 13.24
C LEU A 213 34.33 2.39 14.43
N LEU A 214 33.18 1.73 14.31
CA LEU A 214 32.62 0.78 15.27
C LEU A 214 32.66 -0.62 14.68
N ASP A 215 32.44 -1.62 15.54
CA ASP A 215 32.22 -2.99 15.11
C ASP A 215 31.07 -3.08 14.08
N GLN A 216 31.21 -3.99 13.11
CA GLN A 216 30.27 -4.13 12.00
C GLN A 216 28.88 -4.61 12.46
N ASN A 217 28.78 -5.14 13.67
CA ASN A 217 27.53 -5.56 14.32
C ASN A 217 27.03 -4.55 15.36
N CYS A 218 27.55 -3.32 15.37
CA CYS A 218 27.07 -2.31 16.31
C CYS A 218 25.61 -1.94 16.02
N MET A 219 24.88 -1.68 17.10
CA MET A 219 23.45 -1.39 17.09
C MET A 219 23.21 0.10 17.28
N VAL A 220 22.14 0.62 16.70
CA VAL A 220 21.82 2.05 16.75
C VAL A 220 21.65 2.56 18.18
N TYR A 221 21.24 1.72 19.14
CA TYR A 221 21.12 2.14 20.54
C TYR A 221 22.45 2.61 21.12
N GLN A 222 23.59 2.10 20.62
CA GLN A 222 24.92 2.49 21.08
C GLN A 222 25.29 3.92 20.65
N LEU A 223 24.57 4.46 19.65
CA LEU A 223 24.68 5.85 19.21
C LEU A 223 23.76 6.79 20.00
N LEU A 224 22.92 6.24 20.89
CA LEU A 224 21.99 6.98 21.73
C LEU A 224 22.54 7.07 23.15
N THR A 225 22.41 8.24 23.76
CA THR A 225 22.59 8.44 25.20
C THR A 225 21.56 7.64 26.00
N PRO A 226 21.77 7.39 27.31
CA PRO A 226 20.79 6.71 28.16
C PRO A 226 19.40 7.38 28.20
N SER A 227 19.30 8.66 27.84
CA SER A 227 18.05 9.41 27.72
C SER A 227 17.35 9.26 26.36
N GLY A 228 17.95 8.54 25.41
CA GLY A 228 17.42 8.30 24.06
C GLY A 228 17.67 9.46 23.08
N VAL A 229 18.63 10.34 23.39
CA VAL A 229 19.08 11.43 22.50
C VAL A 229 20.36 10.99 21.80
N TRP A 230 20.55 11.35 20.54
CA TRP A 230 21.82 11.10 19.83
C TRP A 230 22.99 11.68 20.62
N ASP A 231 24.03 10.87 20.83
CA ASP A 231 25.24 11.35 21.46
C ASP A 231 25.92 12.37 20.53
N THR A 232 25.94 13.63 20.98
CA THR A 232 26.47 14.76 20.22
C THR A 232 27.99 14.67 20.03
N GLN A 233 28.71 13.91 20.86
CA GLN A 233 30.14 13.66 20.71
C GLN A 233 30.40 12.64 19.59
N TRP A 234 29.58 11.58 19.51
CA TRP A 234 29.69 10.53 18.49
C TRP A 234 29.15 10.97 17.12
N SER A 235 28.03 11.70 17.11
CA SER A 235 27.44 12.23 15.87
C SER A 235 28.39 13.14 15.10
N ARG A 236 29.38 13.74 15.79
CA ARG A 236 30.47 14.54 15.22
C ARG A 236 31.52 13.74 14.42
N ASN A 237 31.56 12.42 14.52
CA ASN A 237 32.46 11.58 13.73
C ASN A 237 31.80 11.06 12.44
N TYR A 238 30.46 11.11 12.35
CA TYR A 238 29.63 10.65 11.23
C TYR A 238 28.79 11.78 10.63
N VAL A 239 29.34 12.99 10.71
CA VAL A 239 28.66 14.28 10.51
C VAL A 239 27.93 14.37 9.18
N ASP A 240 28.54 13.92 8.09
CA ASP A 240 27.92 13.95 6.76
C ASP A 240 26.70 13.01 6.66
N ASP A 241 26.74 11.89 7.38
CA ASP A 241 25.67 10.89 7.43
C ASP A 241 24.56 11.24 8.43
N LEU A 242 24.89 11.92 9.54
CA LEU A 242 23.97 12.23 10.65
C LEU A 242 23.45 13.67 10.67
N HIS A 243 24.04 14.62 9.95
CA HIS A 243 23.51 15.99 9.84
C HIS A 243 22.06 16.03 9.35
N ILE A 244 21.65 15.07 8.50
CA ILE A 244 20.29 14.93 7.98
C ILE A 244 19.31 14.48 9.08
N VAL A 245 19.79 13.75 10.09
CA VAL A 245 18.99 13.25 11.22
C VAL A 245 18.71 14.35 12.24
N ASN A 246 19.67 15.26 12.47
CA ASN A 246 19.58 16.31 13.49
C ASN A 246 18.55 17.42 13.20
N HIS A 247 18.06 17.57 11.96
CA HIS A 247 17.09 18.62 11.60
C HIS A 247 15.61 18.23 11.81
N ARG A 248 15.29 17.02 12.31
CA ARG A 248 13.90 16.59 12.55
C ARG A 248 13.69 16.14 13.99
N SER A 249 13.14 17.06 14.78
CA SER A 249 12.53 16.94 16.11
C SER A 249 12.70 15.60 16.86
N ILE A 250 13.59 15.66 17.86
CA ILE A 250 13.81 14.64 18.88
C ILE A 250 12.52 14.42 19.67
N HIS A 251 11.94 13.22 19.56
CA HIS A 251 10.95 12.76 20.52
C HIS A 251 11.56 11.65 21.36
N THR A 252 12.01 12.04 22.56
CA THR A 252 12.28 11.15 23.69
C THR A 252 11.14 10.14 23.85
N THR A 253 11.44 8.84 23.88
CA THR A 253 10.67 7.85 24.66
C THR A 253 11.45 6.55 24.81
N LYS A 254 11.43 5.99 26.02
CA LYS A 254 11.73 4.58 26.38
C LYS A 254 10.76 3.56 25.72
N LYS A 255 10.36 3.75 24.46
CA LYS A 255 9.49 2.81 23.71
C LYS A 255 10.35 1.96 22.78
N GLU A 256 9.91 0.74 22.50
CA GLU A 256 10.53 -0.15 21.50
C GLU A 256 10.68 0.55 20.14
N ASP A 257 11.57 0.04 19.28
CA ASP A 257 11.69 0.50 17.89
C ASP A 257 10.33 0.35 17.19
N VAL A 258 9.67 1.47 16.90
CA VAL A 258 8.36 1.46 16.23
C VAL A 258 8.32 2.51 15.13
N ASP A 259 7.84 2.09 13.96
CA ASP A 259 7.31 2.96 12.91
C ASP A 259 6.24 3.91 13.52
N ARG A 260 6.57 5.20 13.70
CA ARG A 260 5.73 6.12 14.48
C ARG A 260 4.70 6.91 13.66
N TRP A 261 3.44 6.70 14.06
CA TRP A 261 2.22 7.53 14.06
C TRP A 261 1.63 7.48 15.50
N ARG A 262 0.84 8.47 15.99
CA ARG A 262 0.21 8.39 17.34
C ARG A 262 -1.13 7.63 17.30
N PRO A 263 -1.28 6.51 18.04
CA PRO A 263 -2.55 5.81 18.18
C PRO A 263 -3.55 6.58 19.03
N SER A 264 -4.85 6.34 18.81
CA SER A 264 -5.97 6.75 19.66
C SER A 264 -5.94 6.01 21.02
N ASP A 265 -6.74 6.46 21.98
CA ASP A 265 -6.97 5.68 23.21
C ASP A 265 -7.53 4.30 22.85
N GLN A 266 -7.23 3.25 23.63
CA GLN A 266 -7.63 1.87 23.35
C GLN A 266 -9.10 1.74 22.93
N GLY A 267 -9.35 1.03 21.84
CA GLY A 267 -10.67 0.76 21.25
C GLY A 267 -11.31 1.91 20.48
N LYS A 268 -10.63 3.03 20.24
CA LYS A 268 -11.20 4.21 19.56
C LYS A 268 -10.75 4.34 18.12
N LEU A 269 -11.65 4.77 17.24
CA LEU A 269 -11.33 5.08 15.85
C LEU A 269 -10.98 6.57 15.69
N LYS A 270 -9.99 6.86 14.86
CA LYS A 270 -9.52 8.21 14.56
C LYS A 270 -9.57 8.49 13.06
N ILE A 271 -10.13 9.64 12.67
CA ILE A 271 -10.11 10.14 11.29
C ILE A 271 -9.18 11.33 11.16
N ASN A 272 -8.30 11.30 10.16
CA ASN A 272 -7.51 12.45 9.74
C ASN A 272 -8.07 12.97 8.41
N CYS A 273 -8.34 14.28 8.35
CA CYS A 273 -8.86 14.96 7.17
C CYS A 273 -7.83 15.94 6.61
N GLY A 274 -7.80 16.10 5.29
CA GLY A 274 -6.88 17.00 4.60
C GLY A 274 -7.50 17.51 3.30
N ALA A 275 -7.04 18.68 2.86
CA ALA A 275 -7.57 19.34 1.68
C ALA A 275 -6.49 20.08 0.91
N THR A 276 -6.68 20.22 -0.40
CA THR A 276 -5.80 21.00 -1.28
C THR A 276 -6.62 21.77 -2.31
N ILE A 277 -6.11 22.92 -2.75
CA ILE A 277 -6.77 23.81 -3.71
C ILE A 277 -5.80 24.11 -4.85
N ASP A 278 -6.31 24.00 -6.07
CA ASP A 278 -5.64 24.48 -7.28
C ASP A 278 -6.41 25.71 -7.77
N SER A 279 -5.90 26.89 -7.42
CA SER A 279 -6.50 28.19 -7.75
C SER A 279 -6.61 28.43 -9.26
N ASN A 280 -5.72 27.82 -10.05
CA ASN A 280 -5.69 28.00 -11.50
C ASN A 280 -6.75 27.15 -12.20
N LYS A 281 -7.01 25.96 -11.66
CA LYS A 281 -8.00 25.02 -12.22
C LYS A 281 -9.37 25.10 -11.57
N ARG A 282 -9.55 25.89 -10.51
CA ARG A 282 -10.74 25.94 -9.64
C ARG A 282 -11.12 24.56 -9.10
N LEU A 283 -10.10 23.75 -8.76
CA LEU A 283 -10.28 22.39 -8.28
C LEU A 283 -9.94 22.30 -6.80
N THR A 284 -10.78 21.59 -6.08
CA THR A 284 -10.55 21.24 -4.68
C THR A 284 -10.44 19.74 -4.54
N GLY A 285 -9.36 19.29 -3.91
CA GLY A 285 -9.16 17.90 -3.51
C GLY A 285 -9.38 17.77 -2.01
N VAL A 286 -10.05 16.70 -1.60
CA VAL A 286 -10.31 16.34 -0.21
C VAL A 286 -9.87 14.91 0.02
N GLY A 287 -9.19 14.65 1.14
CA GLY A 287 -8.76 13.30 1.52
C GLY A 287 -9.06 13.01 2.97
N SER A 288 -9.49 11.79 3.26
CA SER A 288 -9.74 11.34 4.63
C SER A 288 -9.20 9.93 4.86
N ILE A 289 -8.74 9.66 6.08
CA ILE A 289 -8.24 8.34 6.47
C ILE A 289 -8.66 8.00 7.90
N ILE A 290 -9.29 6.83 8.06
CA ILE A 290 -9.79 6.30 9.33
C ILE A 290 -8.88 5.17 9.79
N ARG A 291 -8.49 5.20 11.06
CA ARG A 291 -7.60 4.22 11.68
C ARG A 291 -8.09 3.77 13.04
N ASP A 292 -7.71 2.57 13.43
CA ASP A 292 -7.93 2.04 14.79
C ASP A 292 -6.79 2.40 15.77
N ASP A 293 -6.95 1.97 17.02
CA ASP A 293 -5.98 2.12 18.12
C ASP A 293 -4.72 1.27 17.91
N TYR A 294 -4.78 0.23 17.08
CA TYR A 294 -3.65 -0.55 16.60
C TYR A 294 -2.97 0.04 15.37
N ARG A 295 -3.38 1.23 14.92
CA ARG A 295 -2.84 1.97 13.77
C ARG A 295 -3.15 1.37 12.39
N ARG A 296 -4.11 0.45 12.32
CA ARG A 296 -4.57 -0.13 11.07
C ARG A 296 -5.45 0.84 10.33
N VAL A 297 -5.27 0.93 9.01
CA VAL A 297 -6.13 1.71 8.12
C VAL A 297 -7.43 0.94 7.94
N MET A 298 -8.49 1.45 8.57
CA MET A 298 -9.83 0.90 8.47
C MET A 298 -10.48 1.32 7.15
N ALA A 299 -10.28 2.58 6.75
CA ALA A 299 -10.82 3.11 5.51
C ALA A 299 -10.06 4.38 5.08
N ARG A 300 -9.97 4.65 3.77
CA ARG A 300 -9.50 5.92 3.20
C ARG A 300 -10.39 6.38 2.05
N SER A 301 -10.54 7.68 1.90
CA SER A 301 -11.24 8.32 0.80
C SER A 301 -10.43 9.46 0.19
N SER A 302 -10.62 9.66 -1.11
CA SER A 302 -10.12 10.79 -1.87
C SER A 302 -11.26 11.30 -2.75
N HIS A 303 -11.67 12.54 -2.54
CA HIS A 303 -12.81 13.17 -3.19
C HIS A 303 -12.42 14.43 -3.93
N ARG A 304 -12.91 14.56 -5.17
CA ARG A 304 -12.75 15.78 -5.96
C ARG A 304 -14.00 16.64 -5.89
N CYS A 305 -13.82 17.95 -5.74
CA CYS A 305 -14.90 18.93 -5.73
C CYS A 305 -14.58 20.05 -6.72
N ASP A 306 -15.42 20.20 -7.74
CA ASP A 306 -15.29 21.25 -8.77
C ASP A 306 -15.91 22.57 -8.28
N VAL A 307 -15.42 23.08 -7.14
CA VAL A 307 -15.98 24.28 -6.49
C VAL A 307 -14.87 25.17 -5.98
N ASN A 308 -15.03 26.48 -6.19
CA ASN A 308 -14.05 27.50 -5.82
C ASN A 308 -14.42 28.12 -4.47
N PHE A 309 -13.96 27.48 -3.39
CA PHE A 309 -14.16 27.95 -2.02
C PHE A 309 -12.90 28.62 -1.47
N ASP A 310 -13.03 29.46 -0.46
CA ASP A 310 -11.87 29.96 0.29
C ASP A 310 -11.18 28.81 1.03
N TYR A 311 -9.88 28.99 1.31
CA TYR A 311 -9.04 27.99 1.95
C TYR A 311 -9.65 27.43 3.25
N THR A 312 -10.30 28.28 4.03
CA THR A 312 -10.99 27.88 5.26
C THR A 312 -12.20 26.98 5.01
N THR A 313 -13.04 27.32 4.01
CA THR A 313 -14.24 26.54 3.69
C THR A 313 -13.88 25.18 3.10
N VAL A 314 -12.81 25.08 2.31
CA VAL A 314 -12.30 23.81 1.79
C VAL A 314 -11.84 22.86 2.91
N LYS A 315 -11.20 23.39 3.96
CA LYS A 315 -10.80 22.57 5.11
C LYS A 315 -11.99 22.14 5.97
N ALA A 316 -12.97 23.01 6.15
CA ALA A 316 -14.24 22.65 6.77
C ALA A 316 -14.98 21.55 5.97
N LEU A 317 -14.98 21.65 4.64
CA LEU A 317 -15.53 20.65 3.73
C LEU A 317 -14.82 19.31 3.86
N ALA A 318 -13.49 19.31 4.06
CA ALA A 318 -12.74 18.07 4.26
C ALA A 318 -13.13 17.33 5.53
N ILE A 319 -13.42 18.05 6.61
CA ILE A 319 -13.96 17.46 7.85
C ILE A 319 -15.35 16.88 7.61
N LEU A 320 -16.22 17.65 6.93
CA LEU A 320 -17.58 17.20 6.61
C LEU A 320 -17.58 15.92 5.78
N LYS A 321 -16.81 15.91 4.69
CA LYS A 321 -16.69 14.76 3.78
C LYS A 321 -16.03 13.56 4.44
N GLY A 322 -15.07 13.79 5.34
CA GLY A 322 -14.50 12.71 6.16
C GLY A 322 -15.52 12.07 7.09
N LEU A 323 -16.37 12.87 7.74
CA LEU A 323 -17.44 12.37 8.61
C LEU A 323 -18.55 11.65 7.84
N GLU A 324 -18.95 12.18 6.68
CA GLU A 324 -19.87 11.50 5.75
C GLU A 324 -19.30 10.14 5.35
N PHE A 325 -18.03 10.11 4.91
CA PHE A 325 -17.34 8.88 4.54
C PHE A 325 -17.29 7.85 5.69
N SER A 326 -17.01 8.31 6.91
CA SER A 326 -17.02 7.44 8.10
C SER A 326 -18.38 6.80 8.32
N ARG A 327 -19.45 7.58 8.20
CA ARG A 327 -20.83 7.10 8.32
C ARG A 327 -21.16 6.09 7.23
N ASP A 328 -20.78 6.38 5.99
CA ASP A 328 -21.05 5.52 4.84
C ASP A 328 -20.29 4.19 4.95
N CYS A 329 -19.14 4.19 5.62
CA CYS A 329 -18.40 2.97 5.98
C CYS A 329 -18.96 2.24 7.21
N GLY A 330 -19.98 2.77 7.90
CA GLY A 330 -20.49 2.23 9.16
C GLY A 330 -19.50 2.32 10.32
N LEU A 331 -18.48 3.17 10.22
CA LEU A 331 -17.44 3.34 11.23
C LEU A 331 -17.79 4.52 12.14
N LYS A 332 -17.89 4.26 13.45
CA LYS A 332 -18.07 5.32 14.45
C LYS A 332 -16.70 5.86 14.84
N VAL A 333 -16.40 7.09 14.43
CA VAL A 333 -15.11 7.72 14.72
C VAL A 333 -15.20 8.53 16.02
N ASP A 334 -14.22 8.32 16.89
CA ASP A 334 -14.14 8.98 18.20
C ASP A 334 -13.34 10.27 18.16
N VAL A 335 -12.34 10.35 17.27
CA VAL A 335 -11.41 11.48 17.17
C VAL A 335 -11.31 11.98 15.74
N VAL A 336 -11.63 13.25 15.53
CA VAL A 336 -11.35 13.96 14.26
C VAL A 336 -10.10 14.81 14.43
N GLU A 337 -9.15 14.68 13.51
CA GLU A 337 -7.95 15.50 13.44
C GLU A 337 -7.80 16.22 12.10
N THR A 338 -7.45 17.50 12.19
CA THR A 338 -7.19 18.42 11.08
C THR A 338 -5.92 19.22 11.35
N ASP A 339 -5.32 19.75 10.28
CA ASP A 339 -4.08 20.53 10.29
C ASP A 339 -4.26 22.01 10.65
N SER A 340 -5.48 22.48 10.93
CA SER A 340 -5.74 23.88 11.25
C SER A 340 -6.79 24.09 12.34
N LYS A 341 -6.43 24.99 13.26
CA LYS A 341 -7.18 25.33 14.46
C LYS A 341 -8.32 26.32 14.18
N GLU A 342 -8.22 27.11 13.11
CA GLU A 342 -9.20 28.14 12.74
C GLU A 342 -10.42 27.56 12.02
N ASP A 343 -10.22 26.49 11.24
CA ASP A 343 -11.30 25.84 10.47
C ASP A 343 -12.33 25.17 11.37
N PHE A 344 -11.88 24.67 12.53
CA PHE A 344 -12.74 24.05 13.53
C PHE A 344 -13.84 24.99 14.03
N LYS A 345 -13.52 26.29 14.20
CA LYS A 345 -14.48 27.28 14.70
C LYS A 345 -15.60 27.57 13.69
N LYS A 346 -15.39 27.26 12.41
CA LYS A 346 -16.36 27.48 11.32
C LYS A 346 -17.29 26.29 11.09
N VAL A 347 -16.91 25.09 11.54
CA VAL A 347 -17.78 23.89 11.46
C VAL A 347 -18.77 23.91 12.62
N ASN A 348 -20.06 23.73 12.33
CA ASN A 348 -21.10 23.76 13.36
C ASN A 348 -20.89 22.64 14.40
N PHE A 349 -20.47 23.00 15.60
CA PHE A 349 -20.12 22.07 16.68
C PHE A 349 -21.28 21.14 17.06
N LYS A 350 -22.54 21.58 16.93
CA LYS A 350 -23.73 20.74 17.18
C LYS A 350 -23.90 19.59 16.18
N PHE A 351 -23.36 19.72 14.97
CA PHE A 351 -23.40 18.66 13.95
C PHE A 351 -22.28 17.65 14.16
N VAL A 352 -21.07 18.15 14.46
CA VAL A 352 -19.88 17.31 14.68
C VAL A 352 -19.99 16.50 15.98
N SER A 353 -20.55 17.07 17.05
CA SER A 353 -20.73 16.37 18.33
C SER A 353 -21.73 15.22 18.29
N LYS A 354 -22.61 15.17 17.26
CA LYS A 354 -23.48 14.02 17.00
C LYS A 354 -22.76 12.87 16.29
N MET A 355 -21.62 13.13 15.64
CA MET A 355 -20.90 12.17 14.79
C MET A 355 -19.55 11.73 15.37
N ALA A 356 -18.91 12.54 16.22
CA ALA A 356 -17.66 12.20 16.89
C ALA A 356 -17.66 12.61 18.36
N ASN A 357 -17.05 11.77 19.21
CA ASN A 357 -16.99 11.97 20.66
C ASN A 357 -16.01 13.10 21.05
N ARG A 358 -14.95 13.31 20.29
CA ARG A 358 -13.93 14.33 20.54
C ARG A 358 -13.36 14.84 19.21
N VAL A 359 -13.02 16.13 19.17
CA VAL A 359 -12.27 16.73 18.06
C VAL A 359 -10.98 17.31 18.60
N ALA A 360 -9.88 17.02 17.93
CA ALA A 360 -8.54 17.48 18.29
C ALA A 360 -7.87 18.18 17.09
N TRP A 361 -7.01 19.14 17.36
CA TRP A 361 -6.18 19.80 16.34
C TRP A 361 -4.72 19.50 16.61
N ASN A 362 -3.96 19.14 15.57
CA ASN A 362 -2.54 18.87 15.71
C ASN A 362 -1.79 19.32 14.45
N LEU A 363 -0.80 20.19 14.64
CA LEU A 363 0.01 20.82 13.57
C LEU A 363 1.06 19.87 12.95
N ALA A 364 1.07 18.59 13.35
CA ALA A 364 2.13 17.66 12.99
C ALA A 364 1.75 16.72 11.83
N ASN A 365 2.80 16.16 11.21
CA ASN A 365 2.93 15.26 10.05
C ASN A 365 1.81 14.23 9.71
N GLU A 366 0.77 14.06 10.52
CA GLU A 366 -0.29 13.06 10.37
C GLU A 366 -1.36 13.49 9.35
N ALA A 367 -1.63 14.80 9.25
CA ALA A 367 -2.49 15.38 8.21
C ALA A 367 -1.88 15.31 6.80
N ILE A 368 -0.56 15.06 6.68
CA ILE A 368 0.13 14.93 5.40
C ILE A 368 -0.43 13.77 4.57
N VAL A 369 -0.83 12.67 5.21
CA VAL A 369 -1.39 11.51 4.49
C VAL A 369 -2.77 11.86 3.91
N ALA A 370 -3.61 12.52 4.70
CA ALA A 370 -4.90 13.00 4.23
C ALA A 370 -4.75 14.10 3.16
N TRP A 371 -3.73 14.94 3.27
CA TRP A 371 -3.37 15.93 2.25
C TRP A 371 -2.82 15.29 0.96
N ASN A 372 -2.04 14.22 1.06
CA ASN A 372 -1.59 13.45 -0.11
C ASN A 372 -2.77 12.75 -0.80
N LEU A 373 -3.74 12.22 -0.06
CA LEU A 373 -4.99 11.71 -0.61
C LEU A 373 -5.80 12.82 -1.28
N ALA A 374 -5.80 14.01 -0.71
CA ALA A 374 -6.43 15.18 -1.32
C ALA A 374 -5.74 15.57 -2.65
N LYS A 375 -4.41 15.46 -2.73
CA LYS A 375 -3.66 15.62 -3.99
C LYS A 375 -3.95 14.53 -5.01
N GLU A 376 -4.08 13.28 -4.55
CA GLU A 376 -4.49 12.15 -5.39
C GLU A 376 -5.86 12.44 -6.03
N ALA A 377 -6.81 13.00 -5.27
CA ALA A 377 -8.12 13.41 -5.77
C ALA A 377 -8.05 14.50 -6.86
N MET A 378 -7.04 15.37 -6.85
CA MET A 378 -6.88 16.40 -7.90
C MET A 378 -6.38 15.84 -9.23
N VAL A 379 -5.69 14.70 -9.18
CA VAL A 379 -5.11 14.03 -10.34
C VAL A 379 -6.07 12.95 -10.88
N SER A 380 -6.92 12.40 -10.01
CA SER A 380 -7.99 11.47 -10.37
C SER A 380 -9.23 12.20 -10.92
N VAL A 381 -9.95 11.55 -11.83
CA VAL A 381 -11.28 12.00 -12.33
C VAL A 381 -12.40 11.39 -11.49
N GLU A 382 -12.11 10.34 -10.71
CA GLU A 382 -13.07 9.58 -9.90
C GLU A 382 -12.68 9.56 -8.42
N ASP A 383 -13.69 9.50 -7.55
CA ASP A 383 -13.51 9.36 -6.11
C ASP A 383 -12.94 7.98 -5.76
N GLY A 384 -11.91 7.95 -4.91
CA GLY A 384 -11.18 6.74 -4.56
C GLY A 384 -11.51 6.27 -3.15
N PHE A 385 -12.00 5.04 -3.01
CA PHE A 385 -12.34 4.44 -1.70
C PHE A 385 -11.58 3.15 -1.47
N TRP A 386 -10.99 2.99 -0.28
CA TRP A 386 -10.20 1.81 0.04
C TRP A 386 -10.36 1.41 1.50
N MET A 387 -10.66 0.14 1.77
CA MET A 387 -10.87 -0.39 3.13
C MET A 387 -9.76 -1.38 3.52
N ASP A 388 -8.47 -1.02 3.37
CA ASP A 388 -7.42 -2.02 3.61
C ASP A 388 -6.01 -1.49 3.95
N ASP A 389 -5.36 -2.27 4.80
CA ASP A 389 -4.13 -2.03 5.58
C ASP A 389 -2.80 -2.05 4.78
N THR A 390 -2.80 -1.60 3.53
CA THR A 390 -1.60 -1.67 2.68
C THR A 390 -0.75 -0.41 2.88
N PRO A 391 0.53 -0.50 3.27
CA PRO A 391 1.40 0.66 3.34
C PRO A 391 1.46 1.39 1.99
N PHE A 392 1.24 2.71 2.01
CA PHE A 392 1.28 3.59 0.84
C PHE A 392 2.58 3.42 0.02
N CYS A 393 3.68 3.07 0.69
CA CYS A 393 4.97 2.82 0.05
C CYS A 393 5.00 1.60 -0.87
N ILE A 394 4.25 0.53 -0.59
CA ILE A 394 4.27 -0.69 -1.42
C ILE A 394 3.62 -0.42 -2.79
N THR A 395 2.57 0.40 -2.84
CA THR A 395 1.93 0.79 -4.10
C THR A 395 2.84 1.71 -4.91
N HIS A 396 3.53 2.67 -4.28
CA HIS A 396 4.45 3.59 -4.97
C HIS A 396 5.76 2.94 -5.42
N MET A 397 6.39 2.08 -4.60
CA MET A 397 7.63 1.36 -4.95
C MET A 397 7.46 0.44 -6.16
N VAL A 398 6.24 -0.03 -6.39
CA VAL A 398 5.90 -0.88 -7.51
C VAL A 398 5.65 -0.06 -8.79
N LEU A 399 5.21 1.19 -8.65
CA LEU A 399 4.98 2.12 -9.77
C LEU A 399 6.28 2.80 -10.23
N ASP A 400 7.25 3.06 -9.34
CA ASP A 400 8.54 3.67 -9.70
C ASP A 400 9.46 2.74 -10.52
N GLU A 401 9.15 1.43 -10.59
CA GLU A 401 9.84 0.47 -11.48
C GLU A 401 9.14 0.30 -12.86
N CYS A 402 8.04 1.02 -13.14
CA CYS A 402 7.31 1.04 -14.43
C CYS A 402 7.58 2.32 -15.23
#